data_AF-A0A355EL70-F1
#
_entry.id   AF-A0A355EL70-F1
#
_cell.length_a   1.000
_cell.length_b   1.000
_cell.length_c   1.000
_cell.angle_alpha   90.00
_cell.angle_beta   90.00
_cell.angle_gamma   90.00
#
_symmetry.space_group_name_H-M   'P 1'
#
loop_
_entity.id
_entity.type
_entity.pdbx_description
1 polymer ?
#
loop_
_entity_poly.entity_id
_entity_poly.type
_entity_poly.pdbx_seq_one_letter_code
_entity_poly.pdbx_strand_id
1 'polypeptide(L)'
;MQRRELYRGDKRKRYLQGMRKAVHTAIGLALLSLLLSSCTTYGIYAGNLRSGKNFFNEGKYTEAQRYFEEAAARNIDGAAFTYLAVIAYRQNDLHRASGLIASAGKSPPDTITSLRMYAYKALILLGLDDPGGMKALKEYIDRYDSLYPLESIKDIKDMWRSGKIDRVFLEAIMDEQIRWYEQDMELYIYDNLGYYSRDRREF
;
A
#
# COMPACT_ATOMS: atom_id res chain seq x y z
N MET A 1 -36.04 62.53 8.51
CA MET A 1 -35.35 61.41 9.19
C MET A 1 -35.22 60.15 8.32
N GLN A 2 -36.22 59.77 7.51
CA GLN A 2 -36.22 58.54 6.68
C GLN A 2 -34.99 58.32 5.76
N ARG A 3 -34.39 59.37 5.16
CA ARG A 3 -33.20 59.20 4.30
C ARG A 3 -31.94 58.70 5.02
N ARG A 4 -31.81 58.96 6.34
CA ARG A 4 -30.64 58.53 7.13
C ARG A 4 -30.68 57.03 7.47
N GLU A 5 -31.88 56.46 7.62
CA GLU A 5 -32.05 55.03 7.91
C GLU A 5 -31.86 54.17 6.66
N LEU A 6 -32.36 54.61 5.50
CA LEU A 6 -32.10 53.95 4.22
C LEU A 6 -30.61 53.88 3.90
N TYR A 7 -29.88 54.97 4.14
CA TYR A 7 -28.42 55.04 3.91
C TYR A 7 -27.61 54.13 4.85
N ARG A 8 -28.08 53.94 6.09
CA ARG A 8 -27.48 53.00 7.06
C ARG A 8 -27.74 51.54 6.69
N GLY A 9 -28.95 51.21 6.25
CA GLY A 9 -29.31 49.87 5.80
C GLY A 9 -28.48 49.42 4.59
N ASP A 10 -28.25 50.34 3.65
CA ASP A 10 -27.50 50.07 2.43
C ASP A 10 -25.98 49.91 2.66
N LYS A 11 -25.39 50.70 3.59
CA LYS A 11 -24.01 50.48 4.05
C LYS A 11 -23.83 49.12 4.75
N ARG A 12 -24.79 48.72 5.59
CA ARG A 12 -24.74 47.44 6.31
C ARG A 12 -24.86 46.24 5.36
N LYS A 13 -25.73 46.32 4.34
CA LYS A 13 -25.83 45.29 3.29
C LYS A 13 -24.55 45.17 2.47
N ARG A 14 -23.95 46.29 2.06
CA ARG A 14 -22.67 46.31 1.34
C ARG A 14 -21.51 45.74 2.18
N TYR A 15 -21.45 46.08 3.47
CA TYR A 15 -20.47 45.53 4.40
C TYR A 15 -20.60 44.01 4.57
N LEU A 16 -21.84 43.52 4.77
CA LEU A 16 -22.11 42.08 4.90
C LEU A 16 -21.84 41.31 3.60
N GLN A 17 -22.12 41.89 2.43
CA GLN A 17 -21.75 41.30 1.14
C GLN A 17 -20.23 41.26 0.93
N GLY A 18 -19.50 42.31 1.34
CA GLY A 18 -18.04 42.34 1.31
C GLY A 18 -17.41 41.28 2.21
N MET A 19 -17.90 41.14 3.45
CA MET A 19 -17.45 40.09 4.38
C MET A 19 -17.73 38.68 3.84
N ARG A 20 -18.93 38.42 3.28
CA ARG A 20 -19.24 37.11 2.69
C ARG A 20 -18.28 36.75 1.55
N LYS A 21 -17.98 37.70 0.66
CA LYS A 21 -17.01 37.49 -0.43
C LYS A 21 -15.61 37.19 0.12
N ALA A 22 -15.13 37.96 1.10
CA ALA A 22 -13.83 37.73 1.74
C ALA A 22 -13.73 36.34 2.40
N VAL A 23 -14.78 35.90 3.09
CA VAL A 23 -14.85 34.57 3.71
C VAL A 23 -14.82 33.46 2.65
N HIS A 24 -15.59 33.59 1.56
CA HIS A 24 -15.56 32.61 0.46
C HIS A 24 -14.20 32.56 -0.24
N THR A 25 -13.55 33.69 -0.46
CA THR A 25 -12.19 33.74 -1.04
C THR A 25 -11.17 33.09 -0.11
N ALA A 26 -11.25 33.34 1.21
CA ALA A 26 -10.36 32.72 2.19
C ALA A 26 -10.54 31.19 2.27
N ILE A 27 -11.79 30.72 2.29
CA ILE A 27 -12.10 29.28 2.23
C ILE A 27 -11.60 28.67 0.93
N GLY A 28 -11.80 29.34 -0.21
CA GLY A 28 -11.31 28.88 -1.52
C GLY A 28 -9.79 28.77 -1.58
N LEU A 29 -9.06 29.75 -1.04
CA LEU A 29 -7.59 29.72 -0.95
C LEU A 29 -7.10 28.62 0.02
N ALA A 30 -7.78 28.44 1.16
CA ALA A 30 -7.46 27.37 2.11
C ALA A 30 -7.65 25.98 1.48
N LEU A 31 -8.77 25.74 0.80
CA LEU A 31 -9.02 24.48 0.09
C LEU A 31 -8.01 24.24 -1.04
N LEU A 32 -7.67 25.27 -1.81
CA LEU A 32 -6.66 25.18 -2.86
C LEU A 32 -5.28 24.85 -2.29
N SER A 33 -4.89 25.46 -1.16
CA SER A 33 -3.62 25.18 -0.49
C SER A 33 -3.54 23.74 0.03
N LEU A 34 -4.63 23.22 0.61
CA LEU A 34 -4.74 21.83 1.08
C LEU A 34 -4.62 20.83 -0.08
N LEU A 35 -5.26 21.12 -1.21
CA LEU A 35 -5.16 20.30 -2.42
C LEU A 35 -3.73 20.25 -2.96
N LEU A 36 -3.05 21.39 -3.05
CA LEU A 36 -1.67 21.46 -3.55
C LEU A 36 -0.68 20.72 -2.63
N SER A 37 -0.86 20.78 -1.31
CA SER A 37 -0.03 20.04 -0.34
C SER A 37 -0.25 18.52 -0.37
N SER A 38 -1.45 18.07 -0.73
CA SER A 38 -1.75 16.64 -0.86
C SER A 38 -1.05 16.02 -2.07
N CYS A 39 -1.03 16.73 -3.22
CA CYS A 39 -0.37 16.26 -4.45
C CYS A 39 1.14 16.13 -4.29
N THR A 40 1.79 17.07 -3.59
CA THR A 40 3.23 17.01 -3.34
C THR A 40 3.60 15.88 -2.38
N THR A 41 2.79 15.67 -1.34
CA THR A 41 2.99 14.57 -0.38
C THR A 41 2.83 13.21 -1.05
N TYR A 42 1.77 13.04 -1.87
CA TYR A 42 1.56 11.82 -2.63
C TYR A 42 2.66 11.58 -3.67
N GLY A 43 3.13 12.63 -4.36
CA GLY A 43 4.23 12.53 -5.31
C GLY A 43 5.53 12.03 -4.68
N ILE A 44 5.88 12.53 -3.49
CA ILE A 44 7.06 12.07 -2.73
C ILE A 44 6.87 10.61 -2.30
N TYR A 45 5.71 10.26 -1.76
CA TYR A 45 5.37 8.89 -1.37
C TYR A 45 5.51 7.92 -2.56
N ALA A 46 4.90 8.24 -3.71
CA ALA A 46 4.92 7.37 -4.89
C ALA A 46 6.34 7.24 -5.48
N GLY A 47 7.11 8.34 -5.49
CA GLY A 47 8.51 8.33 -5.91
C GLY A 47 9.40 7.46 -5.01
N ASN A 48 9.20 7.55 -3.70
CA ASN A 48 9.93 6.73 -2.73
C ASN A 48 9.51 5.26 -2.81
N LEU A 49 8.22 4.94 -2.93
CA LEU A 49 7.78 3.56 -3.11
C LEU A 49 8.39 2.93 -4.37
N ARG A 50 8.40 3.67 -5.49
CA ARG A 50 9.01 3.20 -6.75
C ARG A 50 10.51 2.97 -6.60
N SER A 51 11.23 3.94 -6.06
CA SER A 51 12.68 3.81 -5.83
C SER A 51 12.99 2.65 -4.89
N GLY A 52 12.24 2.51 -3.79
CA GLY A 52 12.36 1.40 -2.85
C GLY A 52 12.16 0.05 -3.53
N LYS A 53 11.14 -0.10 -4.37
CA LYS A 53 10.89 -1.33 -5.14
C LYS A 53 12.02 -1.67 -6.11
N ASN A 54 12.60 -0.68 -6.78
CA ASN A 54 13.75 -0.91 -7.68
C ASN A 54 14.95 -1.48 -6.90
N PHE A 55 15.34 -0.83 -5.79
CA PHE A 55 16.43 -1.32 -4.94
C PHE A 55 16.10 -2.70 -4.32
N PHE A 56 14.85 -2.93 -3.94
CA PHE A 56 14.39 -4.21 -3.40
C PHE A 56 14.55 -5.34 -4.42
N ASN A 57 14.14 -5.11 -5.68
CA ASN A 57 14.26 -6.09 -6.76
C ASN A 57 15.73 -6.36 -7.14
N GLU A 58 16.64 -5.41 -6.90
CA GLU A 58 18.08 -5.57 -7.06
C GLU A 58 18.77 -6.23 -5.84
N GLY A 59 18.03 -6.58 -4.78
CA GLY A 59 18.57 -7.15 -3.55
C GLY A 59 19.30 -6.14 -2.64
N LYS A 60 19.22 -4.84 -2.95
CA LYS A 60 19.84 -3.74 -2.19
C LYS A 60 18.92 -3.31 -1.04
N TYR A 61 18.79 -4.19 -0.04
CA TYR A 61 17.79 -4.04 1.02
C TYR A 61 18.00 -2.83 1.92
N THR A 62 19.24 -2.40 2.18
CA THR A 62 19.53 -1.22 3.00
C THR A 62 19.02 0.06 2.34
N GLU A 63 19.29 0.22 1.04
CA GLU A 63 18.82 1.34 0.25
C GLU A 63 17.31 1.32 0.10
N ALA A 64 16.73 0.13 -0.17
CA ALA A 64 15.29 -0.05 -0.25
C ALA A 64 14.59 0.34 1.05
N GLN A 65 15.12 -0.09 2.20
CA GLN A 65 14.57 0.20 3.52
C GLN A 65 14.43 1.70 3.75
N ARG A 66 15.47 2.49 3.44
CA ARG A 66 15.44 3.96 3.58
C ARG A 66 14.28 4.58 2.81
N TYR A 67 14.09 4.18 1.55
CA TYR A 67 12.99 4.72 0.73
C TYR A 67 11.61 4.30 1.27
N PHE A 68 11.45 3.07 1.73
CA PHE A 68 10.18 2.63 2.29
C PHE A 68 9.87 3.29 3.65
N GLU A 69 10.88 3.54 4.49
CA GLU A 69 10.71 4.32 5.73
C GLU A 69 10.26 5.75 5.43
N GLU A 70 10.87 6.41 4.44
CA GLU A 70 10.44 7.73 4.00
C GLU A 70 9.03 7.71 3.41
N ALA A 71 8.66 6.66 2.66
CA ALA A 71 7.29 6.51 2.13
C ALA A 71 6.27 6.33 3.26
N ALA A 72 6.54 5.44 4.21
CA ALA A 72 5.68 5.15 5.37
C ALA A 72 5.49 6.38 6.29
N ALA A 73 6.49 7.28 6.36
CA ALA A 73 6.37 8.54 7.09
C ALA A 73 5.43 9.56 6.43
N ARG A 74 5.12 9.40 5.14
CA ARG A 74 4.33 10.34 4.34
C ARG A 74 2.92 9.85 4.07
N ASN A 75 2.70 8.53 4.09
CA ASN A 75 1.39 7.92 3.95
C ASN A 75 1.33 6.65 4.79
N ILE A 76 0.22 6.47 5.52
CA ILE A 76 -0.05 5.24 6.27
C ILE A 76 -0.70 4.25 5.31
N ASP A 77 0.02 3.87 4.27
CA ASP A 77 -0.42 2.89 3.31
C ASP A 77 0.14 1.50 3.67
N GLY A 78 -0.54 0.44 3.26
CA GLY A 78 -0.11 -0.92 3.59
C GLY A 78 1.16 -1.35 2.86
N ALA A 79 1.45 -0.78 1.69
CA ALA A 79 2.51 -1.27 0.81
C ALA A 79 3.91 -0.98 1.37
N ALA A 80 4.17 0.25 1.83
CA ALA A 80 5.48 0.59 2.38
C ALA A 80 5.81 -0.27 3.62
N PHE A 81 4.85 -0.43 4.54
CA PHE A 81 5.02 -1.31 5.70
C PHE A 81 5.18 -2.78 5.32
N THR A 82 4.50 -3.24 4.27
CA THR A 82 4.66 -4.61 3.75
C THR A 82 6.10 -4.86 3.29
N TYR A 83 6.67 -3.99 2.47
CA TYR A 83 8.07 -4.16 2.03
C TYR A 83 9.07 -4.02 3.18
N LEU A 84 8.84 -3.12 4.14
CA LEU A 84 9.66 -3.06 5.35
C LEU A 84 9.61 -4.37 6.14
N ALA A 85 8.43 -4.98 6.27
CA ALA A 85 8.28 -6.27 6.94
C ALA A 85 9.05 -7.37 6.21
N VAL A 86 9.00 -7.38 4.87
CA VAL A 86 9.80 -8.33 4.06
C VAL A 86 11.29 -8.13 4.30
N ILE A 87 11.79 -6.90 4.27
CA ILE A 87 13.20 -6.60 4.52
C ILE A 87 13.62 -7.09 5.91
N ALA A 88 12.84 -6.78 6.95
CA ALA A 88 13.12 -7.24 8.31
C ALA A 88 13.10 -8.77 8.40
N TYR A 89 12.16 -9.45 7.73
CA TYR A 89 12.12 -10.91 7.65
C TYR A 89 13.39 -11.48 6.99
N ARG A 90 13.85 -10.90 5.86
CA ARG A 90 15.10 -11.32 5.18
C ARG A 90 16.35 -11.09 6.02
N GLN A 91 16.31 -10.11 6.92
CA GLN A 91 17.36 -9.84 7.90
C GLN A 91 17.26 -10.74 9.15
N ASN A 92 16.33 -11.71 9.16
CA ASN A 92 16.05 -12.60 10.28
C ASN A 92 15.58 -11.87 11.56
N ASP A 93 15.02 -10.66 11.42
CA ASP A 93 14.43 -9.88 12.51
C ASP A 93 12.89 -10.07 12.51
N LEU A 94 12.47 -11.25 12.93
CA LEU A 94 11.05 -11.66 12.88
C LEU A 94 10.14 -10.82 13.79
N HIS A 95 10.65 -10.33 14.92
CA HIS A 95 9.87 -9.48 15.81
C HIS A 95 9.59 -8.11 15.19
N ARG A 96 10.60 -7.47 14.59
CA ARG A 96 10.41 -6.24 13.83
C ARG A 96 9.50 -6.48 12.64
N ALA A 97 9.70 -7.57 11.89
CA ALA A 97 8.87 -7.94 10.76
C ALA A 97 7.38 -8.08 11.17
N SER A 98 7.11 -8.71 12.31
CA SER A 98 5.76 -8.86 12.87
C SER A 98 5.11 -7.51 13.21
N GLY A 99 5.86 -6.59 13.84
CA GLY A 99 5.36 -5.23 14.12
C GLY A 99 5.04 -4.44 12.84
N LEU A 100 5.86 -4.59 11.81
CA LEU A 100 5.66 -3.95 10.51
C LEU A 100 4.48 -4.53 9.74
N ILE A 101 4.31 -5.85 9.71
CA ILE A 101 3.17 -6.49 9.02
C ILE A 101 1.84 -6.19 9.72
N ALA A 102 1.85 -6.08 11.05
CA ALA A 102 0.69 -5.61 11.81
C ALA A 102 0.34 -4.16 11.49
N SER A 103 1.35 -3.31 11.21
CA SER A 103 1.14 -1.93 10.78
C SER A 103 0.58 -1.86 9.36
N ALA A 104 1.06 -2.71 8.45
CA ALA A 104 0.51 -2.83 7.10
C ALA A 104 -0.99 -3.20 7.12
N GLY A 105 -1.39 -4.12 8.00
CA GLY A 105 -2.78 -4.58 8.13
C GLY A 105 -3.76 -3.56 8.73
N LYS A 106 -3.29 -2.37 9.18
CA LYS A 106 -4.16 -1.28 9.63
C LYS A 106 -4.80 -0.52 8.48
N SER A 107 -4.24 -0.64 7.29
CA SER A 107 -4.72 0.02 6.08
C SER A 107 -5.46 -0.99 5.20
N PRO A 108 -6.43 -0.55 4.38
CA PRO A 108 -7.06 -1.43 3.41
C PRO A 108 -6.00 -2.10 2.52
N PRO A 109 -6.10 -3.40 2.23
CA PRO A 109 -5.14 -4.08 1.38
C PRO A 109 -5.14 -3.43 0.00
N ASP A 110 -3.98 -3.00 -0.48
CA ASP A 110 -3.85 -2.51 -1.83
C ASP A 110 -3.88 -3.70 -2.80
N THR A 111 -4.37 -3.46 -4.03
CA THR A 111 -4.53 -4.55 -4.99
C THR A 111 -3.18 -5.19 -5.28
N ILE A 112 -2.12 -4.42 -5.52
CA ILE A 112 -0.82 -4.92 -5.99
C ILE A 112 -0.09 -5.71 -4.90
N THR A 113 0.08 -5.17 -3.69
CA THR A 113 0.93 -5.78 -2.64
C THR A 113 0.16 -6.63 -1.64
N SER A 114 -1.18 -6.72 -1.74
CA SER A 114 -1.96 -7.53 -0.79
C SER A 114 -1.50 -8.99 -0.70
N LEU A 115 -1.18 -9.67 -1.81
CA LEU A 115 -0.66 -11.04 -1.74
C LEU A 115 0.66 -11.12 -0.97
N ARG A 116 1.56 -10.15 -1.17
CA ARG A 116 2.81 -10.05 -0.40
C ARG A 116 2.55 -9.91 1.09
N MET A 117 1.62 -9.03 1.46
CA MET A 117 1.26 -8.80 2.86
C MET A 117 0.78 -10.10 3.53
N TYR A 118 -0.15 -10.83 2.91
CA TYR A 118 -0.67 -12.07 3.48
C TYR A 118 0.38 -13.19 3.52
N ALA A 119 1.20 -13.32 2.48
CA ALA A 119 2.28 -14.31 2.43
C ALA A 119 3.29 -14.09 3.55
N TYR A 120 3.81 -12.87 3.67
CA TYR A 120 4.82 -12.57 4.70
C TYR A 120 4.23 -12.58 6.10
N LYS A 121 2.94 -12.23 6.28
CA LYS A 121 2.25 -12.47 7.56
C LYS A 121 2.31 -13.94 7.95
N ALA A 122 2.04 -14.86 7.01
CA ALA A 122 2.14 -16.30 7.27
C ALA A 122 3.58 -16.73 7.58
N LEU A 123 4.55 -16.35 6.75
CA LEU A 123 5.96 -16.72 6.92
C LEU A 123 6.55 -16.20 8.24
N ILE A 124 6.24 -14.96 8.62
CA ILE A 124 6.69 -14.34 9.88
C ILE A 124 6.11 -15.09 11.08
N LEU A 125 4.80 -15.34 11.10
CA LEU A 125 4.14 -16.00 12.24
C LEU A 125 4.58 -17.47 12.35
N LEU A 126 4.72 -18.18 11.24
CA LEU A 126 5.28 -19.53 11.22
C LEU A 126 6.75 -19.54 11.69
N GLY A 127 7.52 -18.50 11.39
CA GLY A 127 8.91 -18.38 11.86
C GLY A 127 9.06 -18.04 13.34
N LEU A 128 8.02 -17.44 13.94
CA LEU A 128 7.95 -17.15 15.37
C LEU A 128 7.35 -18.30 16.19
N ASP A 129 7.00 -19.43 15.56
CA ASP A 129 6.19 -20.49 16.15
C ASP A 129 4.87 -19.98 16.75
N ASP A 130 4.30 -18.92 16.16
CA ASP A 130 3.06 -18.31 16.61
C ASP A 130 1.86 -19.20 16.21
N PRO A 131 0.90 -19.46 17.13
CA PRO A 131 -0.26 -20.32 16.85
C PRO A 131 -1.16 -19.78 15.73
N GLY A 132 -1.07 -18.49 15.42
CA GLY A 132 -1.74 -17.84 14.29
C GLY A 132 -1.11 -18.13 12.92
N GLY A 133 0.08 -18.73 12.83
CA GLY A 133 0.80 -18.98 11.57
C GLY A 133 -0.02 -19.78 10.55
N MET A 134 -0.63 -20.89 10.98
CA MET A 134 -1.47 -21.71 10.10
C MET A 134 -2.76 -21.01 9.66
N LYS A 135 -3.30 -20.12 10.50
CA LYS A 135 -4.43 -19.28 10.14
C LYS A 135 -4.03 -18.25 9.09
N ALA A 136 -2.89 -17.58 9.26
CA ALA A 136 -2.37 -16.63 8.29
C ALA A 136 -2.03 -17.30 6.95
N LEU A 137 -1.54 -18.54 6.97
CA LEU A 137 -1.34 -19.33 5.76
C LEU A 137 -2.66 -19.59 5.02
N LYS A 138 -3.74 -19.90 5.76
CA LYS A 138 -5.08 -20.01 5.16
C LYS A 138 -5.55 -18.69 4.55
N GLU A 139 -5.35 -17.57 5.25
CA GLU A 139 -5.73 -16.24 4.76
C GLU A 139 -5.00 -15.91 3.44
N TYR A 140 -3.73 -16.30 3.31
CA TYR A 140 -2.99 -16.21 2.06
C TYR A 140 -3.62 -17.06 0.95
N ILE A 141 -3.94 -18.33 1.23
CA ILE A 141 -4.59 -19.23 0.27
C ILE A 141 -5.92 -18.65 -0.22
N ASP A 142 -6.77 -18.21 0.71
CA ASP A 142 -8.08 -17.64 0.38
C ASP A 142 -7.92 -16.37 -0.48
N ARG A 143 -6.92 -15.54 -0.18
CA ARG A 143 -6.63 -14.33 -0.95
C ARG A 143 -6.11 -14.65 -2.34
N TYR A 144 -5.23 -15.64 -2.47
CA TYR A 144 -4.71 -16.10 -3.75
C TYR A 144 -5.82 -16.64 -4.64
N ASP A 145 -6.67 -17.55 -4.13
CA ASP A 145 -7.78 -18.13 -4.88
C ASP A 145 -8.77 -17.05 -5.37
N SER A 146 -8.94 -15.95 -4.61
CA SER A 146 -9.77 -14.82 -5.01
C SER A 146 -9.15 -13.96 -6.12
N LEU A 147 -7.83 -13.94 -6.26
CA LEU A 147 -7.11 -13.08 -7.22
C LEU A 147 -6.67 -13.85 -8.48
N TYR A 148 -6.30 -15.12 -8.34
CA TYR A 148 -5.89 -16.05 -9.40
C TYR A 148 -6.68 -17.37 -9.29
N PRO A 149 -7.99 -17.39 -9.59
CA PRO A 149 -8.78 -18.61 -9.48
C PRO A 149 -8.36 -19.72 -10.48
N LEU A 150 -7.57 -19.39 -11.51
CA LEU A 150 -7.14 -20.32 -12.56
C LEU A 150 -5.76 -20.94 -12.30
N GLU A 151 -4.94 -20.35 -11.43
CA GLU A 151 -3.63 -20.90 -11.06
C GLU A 151 -3.74 -21.64 -9.74
N SER A 152 -3.20 -22.86 -9.68
CA SER A 152 -3.33 -23.70 -8.49
C SER A 152 -2.07 -23.64 -7.63
N ILE A 153 -2.23 -23.30 -6.36
CA ILE A 153 -1.17 -23.35 -5.34
C ILE A 153 -1.22 -24.65 -4.54
N LYS A 154 -1.27 -25.78 -5.25
CA LYS A 154 -1.53 -27.11 -4.66
C LYS A 154 -0.56 -27.44 -3.53
N ASP A 155 0.73 -27.17 -3.71
CA ASP A 155 1.76 -27.49 -2.70
C ASP A 155 1.55 -26.71 -1.40
N ILE A 156 1.19 -25.43 -1.50
CA ILE A 156 0.85 -24.59 -0.33
C ILE A 156 -0.42 -25.10 0.36
N LYS A 157 -1.44 -25.50 -0.40
CA LYS A 157 -2.67 -26.09 0.13
C LYS A 157 -2.40 -27.42 0.84
N ASP A 158 -1.52 -28.25 0.30
CA ASP A 158 -1.15 -29.54 0.89
C ASP A 158 -0.33 -29.37 2.18
N MET A 159 0.59 -28.41 2.22
CA MET A 159 1.28 -28.00 3.46
C MET A 159 0.29 -27.50 4.52
N TRP A 160 -0.64 -26.63 4.14
CA TRP A 160 -1.66 -26.11 5.06
C TRP A 160 -2.54 -27.23 5.64
N ARG A 161 -3.02 -28.16 4.80
CA ARG A 161 -3.88 -29.29 5.22
C ARG A 161 -3.15 -30.29 6.10
N SER A 162 -1.90 -30.61 5.76
CA SER A 162 -1.11 -31.61 6.49
C SER A 162 -0.48 -31.07 7.76
N GLY A 163 -0.34 -29.75 7.88
CA GLY A 163 0.42 -29.09 8.95
C GLY A 163 1.94 -29.29 8.85
N LYS A 164 2.42 -30.02 7.85
CA LYS A 164 3.85 -30.26 7.62
C LYS A 164 4.40 -29.14 6.76
N ILE A 165 4.94 -28.11 7.40
CA ILE A 165 5.47 -26.93 6.73
C ILE A 165 6.96 -27.10 6.43
N ASP A 166 7.31 -27.16 5.15
CA ASP A 166 8.67 -26.86 4.70
C ASP A 166 8.77 -25.35 4.49
N ARG A 167 9.37 -24.65 5.47
CA ARG A 167 9.42 -23.18 5.45
C ARG A 167 10.24 -22.61 4.30
N VAL A 168 11.33 -23.29 3.92
CA VAL A 168 12.21 -22.80 2.85
C VAL A 168 11.51 -22.94 1.51
N PHE A 169 10.88 -24.09 1.27
CA PHE A 169 10.12 -24.31 0.05
C PHE A 169 8.87 -23.43 -0.02
N LEU A 170 8.17 -23.25 1.10
CA LEU A 170 7.00 -22.35 1.19
C LEU A 170 7.36 -20.90 0.83
N GLU A 171 8.44 -20.38 1.39
CA GLU A 171 8.93 -19.03 1.11
C GLU A 171 9.26 -18.86 -0.38
N ALA A 172 10.00 -19.80 -0.96
CA ALA A 172 10.39 -19.74 -2.37
C ALA A 172 9.18 -19.71 -3.32
N ILE A 173 8.18 -20.57 -3.11
CA ILE A 173 6.97 -20.59 -3.95
C ILE A 173 6.15 -19.32 -3.76
N MET A 174 5.97 -18.86 -2.51
CA MET A 174 5.22 -17.63 -2.25
C MET A 174 5.87 -16.43 -2.91
N ASP A 175 7.19 -16.28 -2.81
CA ASP A 175 7.93 -15.19 -3.47
C ASP A 175 7.77 -15.21 -4.98
N GLU A 176 7.84 -16.39 -5.59
CA GLU A 176 7.62 -16.54 -7.02
C GLU A 176 6.21 -16.07 -7.41
N GLN A 177 5.18 -16.57 -6.73
CA GLN A 177 3.78 -16.25 -6.97
C GLN A 177 3.49 -14.76 -6.78
N ILE A 178 4.03 -14.15 -5.73
CA ILE A 178 3.90 -12.71 -5.47
C ILE A 178 4.56 -11.91 -6.59
N ARG A 179 5.78 -12.29 -7.01
CA ARG A 179 6.51 -11.57 -8.05
C ARG A 179 5.75 -11.59 -9.37
N TRP A 180 5.21 -12.74 -9.78
CA TRP A 180 4.39 -12.84 -10.98
C TRP A 180 3.14 -11.97 -10.86
N TYR A 181 2.44 -12.03 -9.72
CA TYR A 181 1.26 -11.21 -9.50
C TYR A 181 1.54 -9.71 -9.61
N GLU A 182 2.53 -9.23 -8.86
CA GLU A 182 2.82 -7.80 -8.83
C GLU A 182 3.22 -7.29 -10.22
N GLN A 183 3.97 -8.07 -10.99
CA GLN A 183 4.33 -7.73 -12.37
C GLN A 183 3.10 -7.66 -13.29
N ASP A 184 2.22 -8.65 -13.25
CA ASP A 184 1.01 -8.67 -14.09
C ASP A 184 0.08 -7.50 -13.75
N MET A 185 -0.09 -7.20 -12.46
CA MET A 185 -0.91 -6.09 -12.00
C MET A 185 -0.32 -4.73 -12.38
N GLU A 186 1.00 -4.57 -12.31
CA GLU A 186 1.67 -3.35 -12.74
C GLU A 186 1.51 -3.13 -14.25
N LEU A 187 1.70 -4.17 -15.07
CA LEU A 187 1.48 -4.10 -16.52
C LEU A 187 0.02 -3.74 -16.85
N TYR A 188 -0.93 -4.35 -16.15
CA TYR A 188 -2.34 -4.07 -16.35
C TYR A 188 -2.70 -2.62 -15.98
N ILE A 189 -2.25 -2.15 -14.82
CA ILE A 189 -2.60 -0.82 -14.30
C ILE A 189 -1.89 0.30 -15.06
N TYR A 190 -0.61 0.13 -15.40
CA TYR A 190 0.20 1.21 -15.97
C TYR A 190 0.27 1.18 -17.50
N ASP A 191 0.24 -0.01 -18.12
CA ASP A 191 0.42 -0.15 -19.57
C ASP A 191 -0.86 -0.60 -20.30
N ASN A 192 -1.97 -0.82 -19.59
CA ASN A 192 -3.20 -1.44 -20.13
C ASN A 192 -2.93 -2.79 -20.83
N LEU A 193 -1.84 -3.45 -20.46
CA LEU A 193 -1.46 -4.73 -21.01
C LEU A 193 -2.09 -5.82 -20.13
N GLY A 194 -3.04 -6.57 -20.72
CA GLY A 194 -3.73 -7.64 -20.01
C GLY A 194 -2.80 -8.80 -19.62
N TYR A 195 -3.30 -9.65 -18.73
CA TYR A 195 -2.66 -10.87 -18.18
C TYR A 195 -1.85 -11.71 -19.19
N TYR A 196 -2.28 -11.78 -20.45
CA TYR A 196 -1.64 -12.60 -21.51
C TYR A 196 -0.58 -11.86 -22.35
N SER A 197 -0.14 -10.67 -21.92
CA SER A 197 0.94 -9.94 -22.60
C SER A 197 2.32 -10.53 -22.28
N ARG A 198 2.37 -11.55 -21.41
CA ARG A 198 3.54 -12.25 -20.87
C ARG A 198 4.50 -12.75 -21.95
N ASP A 199 3.98 -13.29 -23.05
CA ASP A 199 4.77 -13.96 -24.11
C ASP A 199 5.36 -13.03 -25.17
N ARG A 200 5.09 -11.71 -25.12
CA ARG A 200 5.63 -10.76 -26.11
C ARG A 200 7.03 -10.23 -25.78
N ARG A 201 7.71 -10.79 -24.77
CA ARG A 201 9.05 -10.39 -24.33
C ARG A 201 10.19 -11.26 -24.89
N GLU A 202 9.90 -12.24 -25.76
CA GLU A 202 10.92 -13.10 -26.42
C GLU A 202 11.17 -12.79 -27.91
N PHE A 203 10.74 -11.63 -28.42
CA PHE A 203 11.04 -11.17 -29.79
C PHE A 203 11.56 -9.74 -29.83
#